data_AF-A0A450WPL3-F1
#
_entry.id   AF-A0A450WPL3-F1
#
_cell.length_a   1.000
_cell.length_b   1.000
_cell.length_c   1.000
_cell.angle_alpha   90.00
_cell.angle_beta   90.00
_cell.angle_gamma   90.00
#
_symmetry.space_group_name_H-M   'P 1'
#
loop_
_entity.id
_entity.type
_entity.pdbx_description
1 polymer ?
#
loop_
_entity_poly.entity_id
_entity_poly.type
_entity_poly.pdbx_seq_one_letter_code
_entity_poly.pdbx_strand_id
1 'polypeptide(L)'
;MHTDPNHKSRLSVGKPPIGLSDFRKLRTSGYCYVDKSLLIQSVLDSSAEVLLLPRPRRFGKTLNLSMLRAFFERDAPGNTPGNASNNAYLFRGLAIERAGEAYATHQGRYPVVF
;
A
#
# COMPACT_ATOMS: atom_id res chain seq x y z
N MET A 1 -29.51 -17.00 2.41
CA MET A 1 -28.67 -16.56 1.29
C MET A 1 -29.11 -15.15 0.92
N HIS A 2 -28.43 -14.12 1.43
CA HIS A 2 -28.70 -12.73 1.09
C HIS A 2 -27.52 -12.20 0.27
N THR A 3 -27.73 -12.03 -1.03
CA THR A 3 -26.80 -11.32 -1.91
C THR A 3 -27.15 -9.83 -1.87
N ASP A 4 -26.30 -9.04 -1.23
CA ASP A 4 -26.39 -7.58 -1.22
C ASP A 4 -26.01 -7.04 -2.61
N PRO A 5 -26.92 -6.35 -3.34
CA PRO A 5 -26.73 -5.99 -4.74
C PRO A 5 -25.84 -4.76 -4.98
N ASN A 6 -25.16 -4.22 -3.96
CA ASN A 6 -24.54 -2.88 -4.07
C ASN A 6 -23.04 -2.80 -3.79
N HIS A 7 -22.26 -3.85 -4.07
CA HIS A 7 -20.80 -3.72 -4.19
C HIS A 7 -20.38 -3.38 -5.62
N LYS A 8 -20.81 -2.22 -6.13
CA LYS A 8 -20.18 -1.62 -7.31
C LYS A 8 -18.84 -1.05 -6.87
N SER A 9 -17.76 -1.82 -7.02
CA SER A 9 -16.41 -1.26 -6.98
C SER A 9 -16.30 -0.26 -8.13
N ARG A 10 -16.56 1.02 -7.84
CA ARG A 10 -16.26 2.12 -8.75
C ARG A 10 -14.73 2.19 -8.84
N LEU A 11 -14.15 1.36 -9.70
CA LEU A 11 -12.80 1.58 -10.21
C LEU A 11 -12.76 3.06 -10.60
N SER A 12 -11.87 3.84 -9.97
CA SER A 12 -11.59 5.19 -10.46
C SER A 12 -11.20 5.02 -11.92
N VAL A 13 -11.93 5.66 -12.85
CA VAL A 13 -11.65 5.58 -14.29
C VAL A 13 -10.43 6.46 -14.59
N GLY A 14 -9.32 6.13 -13.94
CA GLY A 14 -7.99 6.64 -14.21
C GLY A 14 -7.33 5.81 -15.31
N LYS A 15 -6.28 6.36 -15.91
CA LYS A 15 -5.50 5.63 -16.92
C LYS A 15 -4.85 4.40 -16.28
N PRO A 16 -4.64 3.29 -17.03
CA PRO A 16 -3.89 2.15 -16.54
C PRO A 16 -2.44 2.55 -16.21
N PRO A 17 -1.90 2.17 -15.03
CA PRO A 17 -0.54 2.54 -14.60
C PRO A 17 0.52 1.67 -15.30
N ILE A 18 0.58 1.70 -16.63
CA ILE A 18 1.53 0.90 -17.41
C ILE A 18 2.95 1.40 -17.14
N GLY A 19 3.82 0.52 -16.64
CA GLY A 19 5.22 0.83 -16.33
C GLY A 19 5.42 1.62 -15.02
N LEU A 20 4.34 2.01 -14.33
CA LEU A 20 4.42 2.70 -13.05
C LEU A 20 4.51 1.70 -11.90
N SER A 21 5.60 1.78 -11.13
CA SER A 21 5.86 0.89 -9.98
C SER A 21 6.05 1.63 -8.65
N ASP A 22 5.81 2.94 -8.65
CA ASP A 22 5.87 3.77 -7.45
C ASP A 22 4.46 3.95 -6.89
N PHE A 23 4.23 3.41 -5.70
CA PHE A 23 2.92 3.45 -5.05
C PHE A 23 2.47 4.88 -4.71
N ARG A 24 3.39 5.75 -4.29
CA ARG A 24 3.06 7.13 -3.93
C ARG A 24 2.59 7.90 -5.16
N LYS A 25 3.37 7.84 -6.24
CA LYS A 25 3.00 8.43 -7.54
C LYS A 25 1.69 7.88 -8.06
N LEU A 26 1.47 6.57 -7.94
CA LEU A 26 0.24 5.93 -8.37
C LEU A 26 -0.98 6.47 -7.62
N ARG A 27 -0.89 6.63 -6.29
CA ARG A 27 -1.99 7.14 -5.46
C ARG A 27 -2.26 8.62 -5.67
N THR A 28 -1.25 9.43 -6.01
CA THR A 28 -1.39 10.89 -6.19
C THR A 28 -1.68 11.34 -7.62
N SER A 29 -1.39 10.51 -8.63
CA SER A 29 -1.44 10.94 -10.04
C SER A 29 -2.71 10.52 -10.82
N GLY A 30 -3.78 10.10 -10.14
CA GLY A 30 -5.07 9.79 -10.79
C GLY A 30 -5.07 8.53 -11.67
N TYR A 31 -4.16 7.59 -11.46
CA TYR A 31 -4.17 6.30 -12.15
C TYR A 31 -5.25 5.37 -11.57
N CYS A 32 -5.71 4.41 -12.38
CA CYS A 32 -6.51 3.32 -11.82
C CYS A 32 -5.63 2.45 -10.91
N TYR A 33 -6.18 2.05 -9.77
CA TYR A 33 -5.49 1.22 -8.79
C TYR A 33 -6.39 0.07 -8.37
N VAL A 34 -5.87 -1.15 -8.48
CA VAL A 34 -6.48 -2.32 -7.84
C VAL A 34 -5.92 -2.39 -6.44
N ASP A 35 -6.78 -2.19 -5.45
CA ASP A 35 -6.41 -2.22 -4.05
C ASP A 35 -5.87 -3.60 -3.64
N LYS A 36 -4.59 -3.62 -3.24
CA LYS A 36 -3.89 -4.80 -2.71
C LYS A 36 -3.35 -4.53 -1.30
N SER A 37 -3.89 -3.53 -0.62
CA SER A 37 -3.36 -3.06 0.67
C SER A 37 -3.47 -4.10 1.79
N LEU A 38 -4.36 -5.08 1.70
CA LEU A 38 -4.41 -6.22 2.64
C LEU A 38 -3.17 -7.13 2.57
N LEU A 39 -2.28 -6.95 1.59
CA LEU A 39 -0.95 -7.55 1.64
C LEU A 39 -0.17 -7.07 2.87
N ILE A 40 -0.38 -5.83 3.33
CA ILE A 40 0.25 -5.32 4.56
C ILE A 40 -0.18 -6.16 5.76
N GLN A 41 -1.49 -6.38 5.90
CA GLN A 41 -2.04 -7.26 6.93
C GLN A 41 -1.45 -8.67 6.80
N SER A 42 -1.43 -9.24 5.59
CA SER A 42 -0.88 -10.58 5.35
C SER A 42 0.60 -10.69 5.75
N VAL A 43 1.38 -9.62 5.57
CA VAL A 43 2.79 -9.55 6.00
C VAL A 43 2.89 -9.48 7.52
N LEU A 44 2.05 -8.68 8.18
CA LEU A 44 2.06 -8.53 9.65
C LEU A 44 1.55 -9.77 10.39
N ASP A 45 0.57 -10.47 9.82
CA ASP A 45 0.01 -11.71 10.38
C ASP A 45 0.90 -12.94 10.10
N SER A 46 1.87 -12.81 9.20
CA SER A 46 2.74 -13.91 8.78
C SER A 46 3.85 -14.16 9.81
N SER A 47 4.01 -15.42 10.22
CA SER A 47 5.15 -15.88 11.02
C SER A 47 6.41 -16.18 10.19
N ALA A 48 6.37 -16.01 8.86
CA ALA A 48 7.50 -16.30 7.99
C ALA A 48 8.60 -15.24 8.12
N GLU A 49 9.84 -15.68 8.30
CA GLU A 49 11.02 -14.80 8.32
C GLU A 49 11.32 -14.18 6.95
N VAL A 50 10.97 -14.90 5.87
CA VAL A 50 11.20 -14.47 4.49
C VAL A 50 9.94 -14.70 3.66
N LEU A 51 9.41 -13.62 3.08
CA LEU A 51 8.31 -13.68 2.12
C LEU A 51 8.84 -13.70 0.68
N LEU A 52 8.77 -14.86 0.03
CA LEU A 52 9.12 -14.98 -1.39
C LEU A 52 7.96 -14.51 -2.27
N LEU A 53 8.20 -13.51 -3.12
CA LEU A 53 7.27 -13.08 -4.16
C LEU A 53 7.67 -13.75 -5.50
N PRO A 54 7.10 -14.93 -5.88
CA PRO A 54 7.52 -15.70 -7.05
C PRO A 54 7.28 -14.94 -8.35
N ARG A 55 7.70 -15.45 -9.50
CA ARG A 55 7.95 -14.65 -10.72
C ARG A 55 6.88 -14.70 -11.83
N PRO A 56 5.57 -14.43 -11.65
CA PRO A 56 4.79 -13.95 -12.78
C PRO A 56 5.21 -12.52 -13.13
N ARG A 57 5.64 -12.30 -14.38
CA ARG A 57 6.00 -10.96 -14.87
C ARG A 57 4.79 -10.03 -14.83
N ARG A 58 5.02 -8.74 -14.57
CA ARG A 58 3.99 -7.67 -14.57
C ARG A 58 2.86 -7.84 -13.52
N PHE A 59 3.05 -8.68 -12.51
CA PHE A 59 2.08 -8.85 -11.42
C PHE A 59 2.08 -7.75 -10.35
N GLY A 60 2.89 -6.71 -10.54
CA GLY A 60 2.95 -5.56 -9.62
C GLY A 60 3.78 -5.79 -8.36
N LYS A 61 4.80 -6.66 -8.40
CA LYS A 61 5.66 -6.96 -7.23
C LYS A 61 6.42 -5.73 -6.76
N THR A 62 7.05 -5.01 -7.68
CA THR A 62 7.75 -3.75 -7.38
C THR A 62 6.79 -2.71 -6.80
N LEU A 63 5.58 -2.60 -7.37
CA LEU A 63 4.53 -1.72 -6.83
C LEU A 63 4.12 -2.11 -5.40
N ASN A 64 3.93 -3.41 -5.14
CA ASN A 64 3.60 -3.91 -3.82
C ASN A 64 4.73 -3.66 -2.80
N LEU A 65 6.00 -3.85 -3.19
CA LEU A 65 7.14 -3.53 -2.32
C LEU A 65 7.22 -2.01 -2.06
N SER A 66 6.96 -1.17 -3.07
CA SER A 66 6.86 0.28 -2.89
C SER A 66 5.71 0.69 -1.94
N MET A 67 4.58 -0.03 -1.98
CA MET A 67 3.46 0.14 -1.05
C MET A 67 3.85 -0.25 0.39
N LEU A 68 4.48 -1.41 0.58
CA LEU A 68 4.96 -1.85 1.91
C LEU A 68 5.95 -0.83 2.48
N ARG A 69 6.89 -0.35 1.65
CA ARG A 69 7.79 0.75 2.04
C ARG A 69 7.00 1.98 2.47
N ALA A 70 6.07 2.47 1.64
CA ALA A 70 5.28 3.66 1.99
C ALA A 70 4.46 3.48 3.28
N PHE A 71 4.05 2.25 3.61
CA PHE A 71 3.31 1.97 4.84
C PHE A 71 4.23 1.99 6.06
N PHE A 72 5.36 1.27 6.03
CA PHE A 72 6.21 1.09 7.22
C PHE A 72 7.25 2.19 7.44
N GLU A 73 7.73 2.84 6.38
CA GLU A 73 8.87 3.76 6.43
C GLU A 73 8.60 4.95 7.35
N ARG A 74 9.37 5.04 8.44
CA ARG A 74 9.44 6.22 9.30
C ARG A 74 10.21 7.32 8.60
N ASP A 75 9.89 8.56 8.93
CA ASP A 75 10.66 9.71 8.48
C ASP A 75 12.12 9.59 8.94
N ALA A 76 13.06 9.73 8.00
CA ALA A 76 14.47 9.66 8.31
C ALA A 76 14.90 10.93 9.07
N PRO A 77 15.73 10.81 10.13
CA PRO A 77 16.20 11.97 10.91
C PRO A 77 17.17 12.92 10.15
N GLY A 78 17.36 12.73 8.84
CA GLY A 78 18.14 13.62 7.97
C GLY A 78 17.33 14.30 6.86
N ASN A 79 16.03 14.01 6.77
CA ASN A 79 15.13 14.77 5.90
C ASN A 79 14.72 16.03 6.66
N THR A 80 14.94 17.20 6.06
CA THR A 80 14.73 18.54 6.61
C THR A 80 13.53 18.63 7.59
N PRO A 81 13.66 19.30 8.75
CA PRO A 81 12.53 19.54 9.65
C PRO A 81 11.42 20.26 8.87
N GLY A 82 10.27 19.60 8.69
CA GLY A 82 9.17 20.05 7.83
C GLY A 82 8.80 19.09 6.69
N ASN A 83 9.60 18.06 6.41
CA ASN A 83 9.29 17.00 5.44
C ASN A 83 8.95 15.68 6.13
N ALA A 84 8.10 15.74 7.16
CA ALA A 84 7.44 14.55 7.68
C ALA A 84 6.46 14.08 6.60
N SER A 85 6.89 13.13 5.77
CA SER A 85 6.05 12.58 4.73
C SER A 85 5.07 11.63 5.40
N ASN A 86 4.04 12.19 6.04
CA ASN A 86 2.93 11.45 6.61
C ASN A 86 2.26 10.67 5.48
N ASN A 87 2.70 9.44 5.24
CA ASN A 87 2.18 8.60 4.16
C ASN A 87 0.77 8.08 4.45
N ALA A 88 0.17 8.38 5.62
CA ALA A 88 -1.17 7.94 5.98
C ALA A 88 -2.23 8.29 4.93
N TYR A 89 -2.13 9.48 4.32
CA TYR A 89 -3.08 9.89 3.28
C TYR A 89 -3.09 8.96 2.06
N LEU A 90 -1.98 8.26 1.76
CA LEU A 90 -1.88 7.34 0.63
C LEU A 90 -2.78 6.10 0.81
N PHE A 91 -3.11 5.75 2.05
CA PHE A 91 -3.88 4.57 2.41
C PHE A 91 -5.37 4.86 2.67
N ARG A 92 -5.77 6.13 2.63
CA ARG A 92 -7.17 6.53 2.78
C ARG A 92 -8.06 5.87 1.72
N GLY A 93 -9.16 5.30 2.18
CA GLY A 93 -10.14 4.58 1.38
C GLY A 93 -9.71 3.18 0.93
N LEU A 94 -8.51 2.72 1.30
CA LEU A 94 -8.05 1.36 1.00
C LEU A 94 -8.48 0.38 2.08
N ALA A 95 -8.50 -0.91 1.75
CA ALA A 95 -8.91 -1.98 2.65
C ALA A 95 -8.08 -2.03 3.94
N ILE A 96 -6.78 -1.75 3.88
CA ILE A 96 -5.91 -1.73 5.08
C ILE A 96 -6.33 -0.67 6.11
N GLU A 97 -6.88 0.46 5.70
CA GLU A 97 -7.38 1.49 6.62
C GLU A 97 -8.53 0.94 7.48
N ARG A 98 -9.32 0.01 6.92
CA ARG A 98 -10.47 -0.63 7.58
C ARG A 98 -10.11 -1.90 8.34
N ALA A 99 -8.86 -2.37 8.23
CA ALA A 99 -8.42 -3.62 8.86
C ALA A 99 -8.27 -3.51 10.38
N GLY A 100 -8.21 -2.29 10.92
CA GLY A 100 -8.23 -2.00 12.36
C GLY A 100 -6.93 -1.42 12.92
N GLU A 101 -6.99 -0.97 14.18
CA GLU A 101 -5.88 -0.27 14.84
C GLU A 101 -4.63 -1.13 15.01
N ALA A 102 -4.80 -2.44 15.21
CA ALA A 102 -3.69 -3.38 15.34
C ALA A 102 -2.68 -3.21 14.19
N TYR A 103 -3.16 -3.03 12.95
CA TYR A 103 -2.31 -2.80 11.79
C TYR A 103 -1.88 -1.34 11.64
N ALA A 104 -2.78 -0.39 11.94
CA ALA A 104 -2.51 1.04 11.79
C ALA A 104 -1.34 1.52 12.67
N THR A 105 -1.12 0.91 13.84
CA THR A 105 -0.01 1.27 14.75
C THR A 105 1.40 1.05 14.16
N HIS A 106 1.51 0.21 13.12
CA HIS A 106 2.76 -0.06 12.42
C HIS A 106 3.10 0.99 11.35
N GLN A 107 2.16 1.87 11.01
CA GLN A 107 2.32 2.83 9.95
C GLN A 107 3.36 3.90 10.30
N GLY A 108 4.34 4.11 9.40
CA GLY A 108 5.37 5.13 9.54
C GLY A 108 6.31 4.95 10.73
N ARG A 109 6.47 3.72 11.24
CA ARG A 109 7.17 3.45 12.51
C ARG A 109 8.57 2.86 12.35
N TYR A 110 8.89 2.30 11.18
CA TYR A 110 10.09 1.49 10.99
C TYR A 110 11.06 2.09 9.97
N PRO A 111 12.38 2.05 10.19
CA PRO A 111 13.31 2.26 9.10
C PRO A 111 13.14 1.13 8.07
N VAL A 112 13.01 1.48 6.79
CA VAL A 112 12.88 0.51 5.70
C VAL A 112 14.09 0.65 4.78
N VAL A 113 14.75 -0.48 4.50
CA VAL A 113 15.80 -0.56 3.48
C VAL A 113 15.15 -1.07 2.19
N PHE A 114 15.35 -0.37 1.07
CA PHE A 114 14.71 -0.63 -0.21
C PHE A 114 15.67 -0.39 -1.37
#